data_AF-A0A5S3RK71-F1
#
_entry.id   AF-A0A5S3RK71-F1
#
_cell.length_a   1.000
_cell.length_b   1.000
_cell.length_c   1.000
_cell.angle_alpha   90.00
_cell.angle_beta   90.00
_cell.angle_gamma   90.00
#
_symmetry.space_group_name_H-M   'P 1'
#
loop_
_entity.id
_entity.type
_entity.pdbx_description
1 polymer ?
#
loop_
_entity_poly.entity_id
_entity_poly.type
_entity_poly.pdbx_seq_one_letter_code
_entity_poly.pdbx_strand_id
1 'polypeptide(L)'
;MYQQLQAYLTQLEVLLRQHQLWQEQPIDAQALNSTMPFCHDTMAFEQWLQFVFIEKMDALVTHKLPLPSNFAIAPMAELMFANKEGGAHVIKLLQELDSVFGQSDE
;
A
#
# COMPACT_ATOMS: atom_id res chain seq x y z
N MET A 1 17.27 -2.84 -3.71
CA MET A 1 16.03 -3.32 -3.06
C MET A 1 15.43 -2.25 -2.15
N TYR A 2 16.02 -1.91 -0.99
CA TYR A 2 15.43 -0.90 -0.08
C TYR A 2 15.19 0.48 -0.70
N GLN A 3 16.16 1.04 -1.42
CA GLN A 3 16.00 2.34 -2.10
C GLN A 3 14.92 2.31 -3.19
N GLN A 4 14.79 1.17 -3.88
CA GLN A 4 13.78 0.99 -4.91
C GLN A 4 12.38 0.88 -4.28
N LEU A 5 12.25 0.14 -3.18
CA LEU A 5 10.99 0.08 -2.42
C LEU A 5 10.60 1.47 -1.93
N GLN A 6 11.53 2.23 -1.34
CA GLN A 6 11.27 3.61 -0.92
C GLN A 6 10.74 4.47 -2.07
N ALA A 7 11.35 4.37 -3.26
CA ALA A 7 10.89 5.11 -4.43
C ALA A 7 9.46 4.73 -4.85
N TYR A 8 9.06 3.46 -4.73
CA TYR A 8 7.68 3.03 -4.96
C TYR A 8 6.73 3.58 -3.88
N LEU A 9 7.11 3.56 -2.60
CA LEU A 9 6.29 4.10 -1.52
C LEU A 9 6.03 5.61 -1.69
N THR A 10 7.08 6.37 -2.03
CA THR A 10 6.95 7.80 -2.33
C THR A 10 6.05 8.06 -3.54
N GLN A 11 6.20 7.26 -4.61
CA GLN A 11 5.31 7.38 -5.77
C GLN A 11 3.86 7.04 -5.43
N LEU A 12 3.64 6.02 -4.59
CA LEU A 12 2.30 5.63 -4.15
C LEU A 12 1.64 6.76 -3.36
N GLU A 13 2.35 7.36 -2.40
CA GLU A 13 1.86 8.53 -1.69
C GLU A 13 1.49 9.68 -2.64
N VAL A 14 2.36 10.01 -3.60
CA VAL A 14 2.10 11.08 -4.58
C VAL A 14 0.83 10.79 -5.38
N LEU A 15 0.66 9.56 -5.89
CA LEU A 15 -0.54 9.18 -6.64
C LEU A 15 -1.81 9.22 -5.78
N LEU A 16 -1.74 8.73 -4.54
CA LEU A 16 -2.87 8.78 -3.61
C LEU A 16 -3.29 10.23 -3.33
N ARG A 17 -2.33 11.13 -3.09
CA ARG A 17 -2.59 12.57 -2.89
C ARG A 17 -3.16 13.22 -4.15
N GLN A 18 -2.56 12.95 -5.32
CA GLN A 18 -2.99 13.50 -6.60
C GLN A 18 -4.44 13.14 -6.93
N HIS A 19 -4.87 11.94 -6.55
CA HIS A 19 -6.20 11.41 -6.81
C HIS A 19 -7.17 11.55 -5.64
N GLN A 20 -6.83 12.36 -4.62
CA GLN A 20 -7.68 12.59 -3.44
C GLN A 20 -8.04 11.29 -2.67
N LEU A 21 -7.19 10.27 -2.78
CA LEU A 21 -7.27 9.01 -2.04
C LEU A 21 -6.44 9.05 -0.76
N TRP A 22 -5.69 10.13 -0.53
CA TRP A 22 -4.89 10.35 0.67
C TRP A 22 -5.69 11.11 1.73
N GLN A 23 -5.65 10.63 2.97
CA GLN A 23 -6.30 11.28 4.10
C GLN A 23 -5.29 12.18 4.83
N GLU A 24 -5.64 13.46 5.03
CA GLU A 24 -4.81 14.38 5.82
C GLU A 24 -5.00 14.20 7.34
N GLN A 25 -6.21 13.80 7.74
CA GLN A 25 -6.53 13.54 9.13
C GLN A 25 -5.98 12.17 9.57
N PRO A 26 -5.62 11.99 10.85
CA PRO A 26 -5.28 10.66 11.35
C PRO A 26 -6.48 9.73 11.32
N ILE A 27 -6.25 8.42 11.14
CA ILE A 27 -7.28 7.41 11.34
C ILE A 27 -7.50 7.12 12.83
N ASP A 28 -8.67 6.58 13.18
CA ASP A 28 -8.92 6.07 14.53
C ASP A 28 -7.87 5.01 14.89
N ALA A 29 -7.22 5.18 16.05
CA ALA A 29 -6.25 4.22 16.57
C ALA A 29 -6.86 2.81 16.74
N GLN A 30 -8.17 2.70 16.97
CA GLN A 30 -8.86 1.42 17.03
C GLN A 30 -8.90 0.71 15.68
N ALA A 31 -8.95 1.44 14.56
CA ALA A 31 -8.97 0.84 13.23
C ALA A 31 -7.65 0.13 12.91
N LEU A 32 -6.53 0.64 13.42
CA LEU A 32 -5.21 0.03 13.27
C LEU A 32 -5.06 -1.30 14.04
N ASN A 33 -5.96 -1.59 14.99
CA ASN A 33 -5.94 -2.82 15.77
C ASN A 33 -6.68 -3.98 15.09
N SER A 34 -7.22 -3.80 13.88
CA SER A 34 -7.90 -4.89 13.17
C SER A 34 -6.94 -6.02 12.83
N THR A 35 -7.40 -7.25 13.05
CA THR A 35 -6.70 -8.49 12.71
C THR A 35 -7.15 -9.07 11.37
N MET A 36 -8.16 -8.47 10.73
CA MET A 36 -8.67 -8.88 9.43
C MET A 36 -7.66 -8.51 8.32
N PRO A 37 -7.59 -9.30 7.23
CA PRO A 37 -6.76 -8.95 6.09
C PRO A 37 -7.18 -7.58 5.52
N PHE A 38 -6.20 -6.72 5.24
CA PHE A 38 -6.39 -5.35 4.76
C PHE A 38 -7.22 -4.44 5.68
N CYS A 39 -7.46 -4.85 6.94
CA CYS A 39 -8.29 -4.11 7.90
C CYS A 39 -9.67 -3.70 7.32
N HIS A 40 -10.22 -4.53 6.41
CA HIS A 40 -11.40 -4.19 5.60
C HIS A 40 -12.70 -3.98 6.39
N ASP A 41 -12.70 -4.38 7.66
CA ASP A 41 -13.78 -4.20 8.63
C ASP A 41 -13.75 -2.82 9.30
N THR A 42 -12.59 -2.15 9.33
CA THR A 42 -12.37 -0.93 10.13
C THR A 42 -11.92 0.27 9.30
N MET A 43 -11.41 0.07 8.09
CA MET A 43 -10.95 1.16 7.23
C MET A 43 -11.11 0.85 5.74
N ALA A 44 -11.19 1.92 4.94
CA ALA A 44 -11.15 1.84 3.49
C ALA A 44 -9.78 1.39 3.00
N PHE A 45 -9.73 0.81 1.80
CA PHE A 45 -8.50 0.28 1.25
C PHE A 45 -7.41 1.35 1.03
N GLU A 46 -7.78 2.56 0.59
CA GLU A 46 -6.82 3.68 0.50
C GLU A 46 -6.23 4.09 1.86
N GLN A 47 -7.02 4.01 2.94
CA GLN A 47 -6.54 4.28 4.30
C GLN A 47 -5.58 3.18 4.77
N TRP A 48 -5.87 1.93 4.42
CA TRP A 48 -4.97 0.81 4.69
C TRP A 48 -3.63 0.97 3.97
N LEU A 49 -3.64 1.40 2.70
CA LEU A 49 -2.41 1.70 1.95
C LEU A 49 -1.57 2.77 2.66
N GLN A 50 -2.21 3.85 3.11
CA GLN A 50 -1.55 4.95 3.80
C GLN A 50 -1.01 4.54 5.18
N PHE A 51 -1.89 4.11 6.08
CA PHE A 51 -1.57 4.01 7.50
C PHE A 51 -1.01 2.66 7.92
N VAL A 52 -1.15 1.63 7.09
CA VAL A 52 -0.65 0.28 7.41
C VAL A 52 0.44 -0.13 6.45
N PHE A 53 0.19 -0.09 5.14
CA PHE A 53 1.14 -0.61 4.17
C PHE A 53 2.39 0.27 4.02
N ILE A 54 2.22 1.56 3.72
CA ILE A 54 3.35 2.49 3.55
C ILE A 54 4.18 2.57 4.84
N GLU A 55 3.55 2.82 5.99
CA GLU A 55 4.22 2.89 7.29
C GLU A 55 5.02 1.62 7.61
N LYS A 56 4.42 0.44 7.38
CA LYS A 56 5.10 -0.84 7.63
C LYS A 56 6.30 -1.04 6.71
N MET A 57 6.16 -0.75 5.41
CA MET A 57 7.24 -0.94 4.45
C MET A 57 8.38 0.07 4.68
N ASP A 58 8.06 1.31 5.02
CA ASP A 58 9.05 2.33 5.38
C ASP A 58 9.85 1.92 6.62
N ALA A 59 9.19 1.40 7.66
CA ALA A 59 9.86 0.88 8.83
C ALA A 59 10.84 -0.26 8.48
N LEU A 60 10.46 -1.19 7.62
CA LEU A 60 11.34 -2.26 7.16
C LEU A 60 12.56 -1.72 6.40
N VAL A 61 12.36 -0.71 5.54
CA VAL A 61 13.43 -0.03 4.81
C VAL A 61 14.38 0.69 5.76
N THR A 62 13.83 1.51 6.67
CA THR A 62 14.58 2.32 7.64
C THR A 62 15.44 1.45 8.56
N HIS A 63 14.87 0.33 9.04
CA HIS A 63 15.58 -0.60 9.91
C HIS A 63 16.39 -1.67 9.16
N LYS A 64 16.38 -1.65 7.81
CA LYS A 64 17.01 -2.67 6.94
C LYS A 64 16.63 -4.10 7.32
N LEU A 65 15.36 -4.28 7.69
CA LEU A 65 14.80 -5.58 8.03
C LEU A 65 14.41 -6.35 6.76
N PRO A 66 14.40 -7.69 6.81
CA PRO A 66 13.99 -8.51 5.67
C PRO A 66 12.63 -8.06 5.12
N LEU A 67 12.60 -7.79 3.81
CA LEU A 67 11.36 -7.43 3.12
C LEU A 67 10.47 -8.67 3.00
N PRO A 68 9.14 -8.53 3.17
CA PRO A 68 8.22 -9.62 2.92
C PRO A 68 8.29 -9.98 1.44
N SER A 69 8.44 -11.27 1.14
CA SER A 69 8.57 -11.79 -0.23
C SER A 69 7.28 -12.42 -0.76
N ASN A 70 6.18 -12.38 0.01
CA ASN A 70 4.93 -13.06 -0.32
C ASN A 70 3.72 -12.17 0.02
N PHE A 71 3.59 -11.07 -0.71
CA PHE A 71 2.42 -10.21 -0.61
C PHE A 71 1.95 -9.81 -2.00
N ALA A 72 0.64 -9.63 -2.15
CA ALA A 72 0.00 -9.15 -3.37
C ALA A 72 -1.08 -8.13 -3.00
N ILE A 73 -0.87 -6.87 -3.37
CA ILE A 73 -1.75 -5.75 -3.09
C ILE A 73 -2.59 -5.38 -4.31
N ALA A 74 -2.04 -5.55 -5.51
CA ALA A 74 -2.66 -5.20 -6.77
C ALA A 74 -4.03 -5.86 -6.99
N PRO A 75 -4.25 -7.16 -6.68
CA PRO A 75 -5.58 -7.77 -6.88
C PRO A 75 -6.67 -7.07 -6.06
N MET A 76 -6.34 -6.62 -4.85
CA MET A 76 -7.27 -5.87 -4.01
C MET A 76 -7.48 -4.45 -4.54
N ALA A 77 -6.41 -3.81 -5.01
CA ALA A 77 -6.50 -2.49 -5.63
C ALA A 77 -7.37 -2.49 -6.88
N GLU A 78 -7.30 -3.53 -7.71
CA GLU A 78 -8.16 -3.69 -8.89
C GLU A 78 -9.64 -3.68 -8.50
N LEU A 79 -10.01 -4.42 -7.45
CA LEU A 79 -11.39 -4.46 -6.96
C LEU A 79 -11.84 -3.11 -6.38
N MET A 80 -10.99 -2.47 -5.59
CA MET A 80 -11.36 -1.28 -4.81
C MET A 80 -11.25 0.03 -5.61
N PHE A 81 -10.40 0.07 -6.63
CA PHE A 81 -10.09 1.29 -7.39
C PHE A 81 -10.55 1.25 -8.85
N ALA A 82 -11.11 0.14 -9.37
CA ALA A 82 -11.55 0.03 -10.77
C ALA A 82 -12.42 1.19 -11.26
N ASN A 83 -13.27 1.75 -10.39
CA ASN A 83 -14.20 2.84 -10.73
C ASN A 83 -13.85 4.19 -10.08
N LYS A 84 -12.66 4.31 -9.45
CA LYS A 84 -12.22 5.58 -8.85
C LYS A 84 -11.41 6.40 -9.86
N GLU A 85 -11.58 7.71 -9.82
CA GLU A 85 -10.73 8.61 -10.60
C GLU A 85 -9.26 8.42 -10.21
N GLY A 86 -8.41 8.15 -11.21
CA GLY A 86 -6.99 7.86 -10.98
C GLY A 86 -6.67 6.47 -10.43
N GLY A 87 -7.69 5.62 -10.19
CA GLY A 87 -7.50 4.26 -9.71
C GLY A 87 -6.59 3.43 -10.60
N ALA A 88 -6.68 3.59 -11.93
CA ALA A 88 -5.82 2.90 -12.89
C ALA A 88 -4.32 3.21 -12.70
N HIS A 89 -3.95 4.43 -12.30
CA HIS A 89 -2.54 4.78 -12.03
C HIS A 89 -2.04 4.09 -10.77
N VAL A 90 -2.86 4.09 -9.70
CA VAL A 90 -2.53 3.45 -8.44
C VAL A 90 -2.42 1.93 -8.61
N ILE A 91 -3.39 1.32 -9.29
CA ILE A 91 -3.39 -0.11 -9.63
C ILE A 91 -2.10 -0.49 -10.36
N LYS A 92 -1.75 0.27 -11.41
CA LYS A 92 -0.54 0.00 -12.19
C LYS A 92 0.73 0.04 -11.33
N LEU A 93 0.87 1.05 -10.48
CA LEU A 93 2.03 1.15 -9.58
C LEU A 93 2.09 -0.04 -8.61
N LEU A 94 0.94 -0.47 -8.08
CA LEU A 94 0.88 -1.61 -7.17
C LEU A 94 1.17 -2.93 -7.88
N GLN A 95 0.78 -3.10 -9.14
CA GLN A 95 1.15 -4.26 -9.97
C GLN A 95 2.66 -4.33 -10.19
N GLU A 96 3.31 -3.19 -10.47
CA GLU A 96 4.75 -3.10 -10.62
C GLU A 96 5.47 -3.42 -9.30
N LEU A 97 4.97 -2.89 -8.18
CA LEU A 97 5.48 -3.18 -6.84
C LEU A 97 5.36 -4.67 -6.50
N ASP A 98 4.20 -5.28 -6.69
CA ASP A 98 3.97 -6.71 -6.45
C ASP A 98 4.84 -7.58 -7.36
N SER A 99 5.10 -7.17 -8.60
CA SER A 99 5.97 -7.92 -9.51
C SER A 99 7.44 -7.87 -9.08
N VAL A 100 7.88 -6.75 -8.49
CA VAL A 100 9.28 -6.57 -8.06
C VAL A 100 9.53 -7.17 -6.67
N PHE A 101 8.54 -7.13 -5.78
CA PHE A 101 8.71 -7.49 -4.36
C PHE A 101 7.79 -8.61 -3.86
N GLY A 102 6.68 -8.87 -4.56
CA GLY A 102 5.65 -9.84 -4.18
C GLY A 102 5.84 -11.24 -4.78
N GLN A 103 6.78 -11.42 -5.71
CA GLN A 103 7.11 -12.74 -6.27
C GLN A 103 8.25 -13.38 -5.48
N SER A 104 7.95 -14.50 -4.83
CA SER A 104 8.95 -15.49 -4.44
C SER A 104 9.17 -16.40 -5.65
N ASP A 105 10.23 -16.17 -6.43
CA ASP A 105 10.84 -17.25 -7.20
C ASP A 105 11.53 -18.18 -6.17
N GLU A 106 10.92 -19.32 -5.88
CA GLU A 106 11.68 -20.51 -5.49
C GLU A 106 12.41 -21.08 -6.72
#